data_AF-A0A430R6J9-F1
#
_entry.id   AF-A0A430R6J9-F1
#
_cell.length_a   1.000
_cell.length_b   1.000
_cell.length_c   1.000
_cell.angle_alpha   90.00
_cell.angle_beta   90.00
_cell.angle_gamma   90.00
#
_symmetry.space_group_name_H-M   'P 1'
#
loop_
_entity.id
_entity.type
_entity.pdbx_description
1 polymer ?
#
loop_
_entity_poly.entity_id
_entity_poly.type
_entity_poly.pdbx_seq_one_letter_code
_entity_poly.pdbx_strand_id
1 'polypeptide(L)'
;MEANVLAALRREHRISMQRVRQAVEVAKSWLGEERPLLLDLKAGLGEVFVDRGRELLSLTRSGQVALREVLESFLKRVERDEKGLPLRFRPPVGEKVRAEWIALDPRVAFGAPMVERVQTRVLAFRYNAGEELEEIAEDYGLPPEAVREALVFEGTAA
;
A
#
# COMPACT_ATOMS: atom_id res chain seq x y z
N MET A 1 -0.88 31.65 11.72
CA MET A 1 -0.65 30.76 10.56
C MET A 1 -0.10 29.40 10.97
N GLU A 2 1.07 29.28 11.62
CA GLU A 2 1.62 27.98 12.05
C GLU A 2 0.71 27.19 13.00
N ALA A 3 0.04 27.87 13.94
CA ALA A 3 -0.94 27.24 14.82
C ALA A 3 -2.12 26.61 14.05
N ASN A 4 -2.47 27.16 12.89
CA ASN A 4 -3.51 26.61 12.01
C ASN A 4 -3.01 25.35 11.29
N VAL A 5 -1.78 25.38 10.77
CA VAL A 5 -1.14 24.20 10.14
C VAL A 5 -0.96 23.08 11.17
N LEU A 6 -0.54 23.40 12.39
CA LEU A 6 -0.45 22.45 13.50
C LEU A 6 -1.82 21.83 13.82
N ALA A 7 -2.88 22.65 13.86
CA ALA A 7 -4.23 22.18 14.09
C ALA A 7 -4.71 21.22 12.97
N ALA A 8 -4.43 21.53 11.71
CA ALA A 8 -4.74 20.68 10.56
C ALA A 8 -4.00 19.34 10.63
N LEU A 9 -2.68 19.35 10.89
CA LEU A 9 -1.88 18.13 11.07
C LEU A 9 -2.42 17.24 12.20
N ARG A 10 -2.90 17.84 13.29
CA ARG A 10 -3.44 17.12 14.46
C ARG A 10 -4.85 16.61 14.28
N ARG A 11 -5.74 17.43 13.73
CA ARG A 11 -7.20 17.18 13.72
C ARG A 11 -7.66 16.51 12.45
N GLU A 12 -7.13 16.94 11.30
CA GLU A 12 -7.53 16.45 9.99
C GLU A 12 -6.67 15.24 9.58
N HIS A 13 -5.35 15.36 9.69
CA HIS A 13 -4.42 14.29 9.29
C HIS A 13 -4.04 13.31 10.41
N ARG A 14 -4.58 13.52 11.63
CA ARG A 14 -4.42 12.64 12.81
C ARG A 14 -2.96 12.31 13.17
N ILE A 15 -2.00 13.16 12.82
CA ILE A 15 -0.58 12.96 13.12
C ILE A 15 -0.31 13.21 14.60
N SER A 16 0.49 12.39 15.28
CA SER A 16 0.76 12.57 16.71
C SER A 16 1.61 13.83 16.99
N MET A 17 1.45 14.46 18.15
CA MET A 17 2.26 15.63 18.54
C MET A 17 3.77 15.31 18.57
N GLN A 18 4.12 14.06 18.90
CA GLN A 18 5.50 13.59 18.89
C GLN A 18 6.09 13.59 17.47
N ARG A 19 5.32 13.10 16.49
CA ARG A 19 5.73 13.12 15.08
C ARG A 19 5.82 14.54 14.52
N VAL A 20 4.87 15.42 14.85
CA VAL A 20 4.97 16.84 14.44
C VAL A 20 6.25 17.48 14.99
N ARG A 21 6.61 17.20 16.25
CA ARG A 21 7.85 17.70 16.84
C ARG A 21 9.08 17.18 16.11
N GLN A 22 9.13 15.88 15.80
CA GLN A 22 10.20 15.28 14.99
C GLN A 22 10.31 15.97 13.62
N ALA A 23 9.18 16.22 12.96
CA ALA A 23 9.15 16.90 11.67
C ALA A 23 9.77 18.30 11.71
N VAL A 24 9.44 19.07 12.75
CA VAL A 24 9.99 20.42 12.95
C VAL A 24 11.50 20.37 13.21
N GLU A 25 11.97 19.44 14.04
CA GLU A 25 13.41 19.31 14.34
C GLU A 25 14.22 18.87 13.12
N VAL A 26 13.70 17.93 12.33
CA VAL A 26 14.35 17.51 11.08
C VAL A 26 14.40 18.67 10.08
N ALA A 27 13.31 19.41 9.90
CA ALA A 27 13.31 20.55 9.00
C ALA A 27 14.28 21.66 9.43
N LYS A 28 14.40 21.93 10.74
CA LYS A 28 15.37 22.90 11.25
C LYS A 28 16.82 22.45 11.04
N SER A 29 17.12 21.19 11.37
CA SER A 29 18.49 20.67 11.33
C SER A 29 18.99 20.34 9.92
N TRP A 30 18.13 19.76 9.07
CA TRP A 30 18.52 19.32 7.73
C TRP A 30 18.26 20.35 6.64
N LEU A 31 17.18 21.14 6.76
CA LEU A 31 16.81 22.12 5.74
C LEU A 31 17.22 23.55 6.12
N GLY A 32 17.70 23.77 7.34
CA GLY A 32 18.03 25.10 7.85
C GLY A 32 16.82 26.04 7.93
N GLU A 33 15.60 25.49 7.94
CA GLU A 33 14.38 26.29 7.89
C GLU A 33 13.99 26.75 9.29
N GLU A 34 13.88 28.07 9.47
CA GLU A 34 13.58 28.68 10.77
C GLU A 34 12.10 28.47 11.14
N ARG A 35 11.22 28.37 10.14
CA ARG A 35 9.76 28.22 10.30
C ARG A 35 9.18 27.03 9.51
N PRO A 36 9.49 25.77 9.88
CA PRO A 36 9.11 24.58 9.12
C PRO A 36 7.62 24.39 8.85
N LEU A 37 6.75 24.87 9.75
CA LEU A 37 5.30 24.74 9.64
C LEU A 37 4.68 25.68 8.60
N LEU A 38 5.48 26.52 7.94
CA LEU A 38 5.05 27.36 6.83
C LEU A 38 5.52 26.85 5.46
N LEU A 39 6.26 25.73 5.42
CA LEU A 39 6.61 25.08 4.18
C LEU A 39 5.36 24.50 3.48
N ASP A 40 5.51 24.12 2.21
CA ASP A 40 4.48 23.36 1.49
C ASP A 40 4.43 21.93 2.03
N LEU A 41 3.72 21.78 3.16
CA LEU A 41 3.61 20.54 3.90
C LEU A 41 2.49 19.67 3.34
N LYS A 42 2.81 18.42 3.03
CA LYS A 42 1.83 17.36 2.73
C LYS A 42 1.78 16.37 3.88
N ALA A 43 0.61 15.79 4.13
CA ALA A 43 0.41 14.82 5.21
C ALA A 43 -0.36 13.60 4.72
N GLY A 44 0.14 12.41 5.02
CA GLY A 44 -0.44 11.14 4.58
C GLY A 44 0.25 9.95 5.24
N LEU A 45 -0.47 8.85 5.41
CA LEU A 45 0.06 7.60 6.02
C LEU A 45 0.68 7.81 7.42
N GLY A 46 0.23 8.83 8.17
CA GLY A 46 0.77 9.18 9.49
C GLY A 46 2.10 9.94 9.47
N GLU A 47 2.56 10.41 8.31
CA GLU A 47 3.83 11.11 8.09
C GLU A 47 3.63 12.55 7.59
N VAL A 48 4.63 13.41 7.83
CA VAL A 48 4.68 14.79 7.32
C VAL A 48 5.77 14.91 6.27
N PHE A 49 5.44 15.52 5.14
CA PHE A 49 6.32 15.70 3.99
C PHE A 49 6.46 17.18 3.63
N VAL A 50 7.61 17.55 3.06
CA VAL A 50 7.77 18.83 2.34
C VAL A 50 7.79 18.55 0.85
N ASP A 51 6.99 19.27 0.07
CA ASP A 51 7.10 19.31 -1.38
C ASP A 51 8.13 20.36 -1.81
N ARG A 52 9.19 19.92 -2.51
CA ARG A 52 10.19 20.79 -3.15
C ARG A 52 10.14 20.65 -4.67
N GLY A 53 8.93 20.53 -5.22
CA GLY A 53 8.67 20.45 -6.66
C GLY A 53 8.89 19.06 -7.24
N ARG A 54 10.15 18.58 -7.26
CA ARG A 54 10.52 17.24 -7.80
C ARG A 54 10.77 16.19 -6.72
N GLU A 55 10.85 16.61 -5.46
CA GLU A 55 11.21 15.74 -4.34
C GLU A 55 10.21 15.92 -3.19
N LEU A 56 9.74 14.79 -2.66
CA LEU A 56 8.96 14.71 -1.42
C LEU A 56 9.89 14.21 -0.32
N LEU A 57 10.16 15.07 0.67
CA LEU A 57 11.06 14.75 1.78
C LEU A 57 10.23 14.44 3.02
N SER A 58 10.42 13.25 3.61
CA SER A 58 9.80 12.93 4.91
C SER A 58 10.53 13.68 6.02
N LEU A 59 9.78 14.40 6.85
CA LEU A 59 10.31 15.11 8.00
C LEU A 59 10.23 14.28 9.29
N THR A 60 9.43 13.23 9.33
CA THR A 60 9.11 12.48 10.56
C THR A 60 10.13 11.40 10.94
N ARG A 61 11.00 10.96 10.02
CA ARG A 61 12.13 10.02 10.29
C ARG A 61 13.27 10.26 9.29
N SER A 62 14.46 10.65 9.76
CA SER A 62 15.78 10.55 9.07
C SER A 62 15.69 10.51 7.52
N GLY A 63 15.20 11.62 6.95
CA GLY A 63 14.20 11.77 5.87
C GLY A 63 14.31 11.09 4.50
N GLN A 64 15.26 10.19 4.21
CA GLN A 64 15.40 9.63 2.85
C GLN A 64 15.32 8.10 2.77
N VAL A 65 15.80 7.37 3.78
CA VAL A 65 15.87 5.90 3.71
C VAL A 65 14.50 5.26 3.97
N ALA A 66 13.77 5.74 4.98
CA ALA A 66 12.47 5.16 5.36
C ALA A 66 11.38 5.37 4.29
N LEU A 67 11.33 6.54 3.64
CA LEU A 67 10.37 6.78 2.56
C LEU A 67 10.69 5.93 1.33
N ARG A 68 11.99 5.76 1.01
CA ARG A 68 12.45 4.86 -0.04
C ARG A 68 12.08 3.42 0.27
N GLU A 69 12.35 2.91 1.46
CA GLU A 69 12.01 1.52 1.84
C GLU A 69 10.49 1.26 1.83
N VAL A 70 9.70 2.21 2.33
CA VAL A 70 8.24 2.14 2.28
C VAL A 70 7.79 2.17 0.82
N LEU A 71 8.16 3.18 0.03
CA LEU A 71 7.82 3.24 -1.39
C LEU A 71 8.29 2.00 -2.14
N GLU A 72 9.49 1.48 -1.89
CA GLU A 72 10.00 0.24 -2.49
C GLU A 72 9.14 -0.95 -2.11
N SER A 73 8.69 -1.08 -0.85
CA SER A 73 7.74 -2.12 -0.44
C SER A 73 6.37 -1.99 -1.13
N PHE A 74 5.86 -0.76 -1.28
CA PHE A 74 4.63 -0.49 -2.05
C PHE A 74 4.82 -0.77 -3.55
N LEU A 75 5.97 -0.40 -4.13
CA LEU A 75 6.29 -0.56 -5.54
C LEU A 75 6.62 -2.00 -5.92
N LYS A 76 7.18 -2.81 -5.01
CA LYS A 76 7.42 -4.25 -5.19
C LYS A 76 6.14 -5.05 -5.49
N ARG A 77 4.98 -4.49 -5.16
CA ARG A 77 3.65 -5.05 -5.45
C ARG A 77 3.11 -4.69 -6.83
N VAL A 78 3.75 -3.76 -7.55
CA VAL A 78 3.29 -3.30 -8.87
C VAL A 78 4.21 -3.87 -9.94
N GLU A 79 3.67 -4.78 -10.75
CA GLU A 79 4.33 -5.24 -11.97
C GLU A 79 4.25 -4.13 -13.02
N ARG A 80 5.35 -3.90 -13.74
CA ARG A 80 5.49 -2.84 -14.74
C ARG A 80 5.94 -3.41 -16.07
N ASP A 81 5.59 -2.73 -17.17
CA ASP A 81 6.08 -3.09 -18.51
C ASP A 81 7.51 -2.60 -18.74
N GLU A 82 8.04 -2.89 -19.93
CA GLU A 82 9.37 -2.47 -20.38
C GLU A 82 9.55 -0.95 -20.42
N LYS A 83 8.45 -0.18 -20.45
CA LYS A 83 8.43 1.29 -20.42
C LYS A 83 8.24 1.84 -18.99
N GLY A 84 8.15 0.96 -18.00
CA GLY A 84 7.99 1.30 -16.58
C GLY A 84 6.55 1.66 -16.19
N LEU A 85 5.55 1.43 -17.04
CA LEU A 85 4.15 1.71 -16.73
C LEU A 85 3.53 0.57 -15.90
N PRO A 86 2.69 0.87 -14.89
CA PRO A 86 1.99 -0.15 -14.11
C PRO A 86 1.11 -1.04 -14.99
N LEU A 87 1.34 -2.36 -14.92
CA LEU A 87 0.54 -3.38 -15.60
C LEU A 87 -0.44 -4.05 -14.65
N ARG A 88 0.07 -4.54 -13.51
CA ARG A 88 -0.68 -5.36 -12.56
C ARG A 88 -0.28 -5.04 -11.13
N PHE A 89 -1.23 -5.15 -10.22
CA PHE A 89 -0.99 -5.00 -8.80
C PHE A 89 -1.21 -6.35 -8.10
N ARG A 90 -0.25 -6.78 -7.29
CA ARG A 90 -0.36 -7.97 -6.44
C ARG A 90 -0.61 -7.54 -4.99
N PRO A 91 -1.82 -7.79 -4.45
CA PRO A 91 -2.17 -7.33 -3.11
C PRO A 91 -1.38 -8.10 -2.04
N PRO A 92 -1.18 -7.55 -0.84
CA PRO A 92 -0.73 -8.36 0.29
C PRO A 92 -1.80 -9.38 0.69
N VAL A 93 -1.39 -10.57 1.12
CA VAL A 93 -2.30 -11.65 1.54
C VAL A 93 -1.72 -12.32 2.78
N GLY A 94 -2.49 -12.37 3.87
CA GLY A 94 -2.00 -12.84 5.17
C GLY A 94 -0.76 -12.04 5.61
N GLU A 95 0.32 -12.75 5.94
CA GLU A 95 1.62 -12.14 6.30
C GLU A 95 2.51 -11.83 5.07
N LYS A 96 2.12 -12.26 3.86
CA LYS A 96 2.90 -12.03 2.65
C LYS A 96 2.78 -10.58 2.20
N VAL A 97 3.92 -9.95 1.91
CA VAL A 97 4.00 -8.57 1.37
C VAL A 97 3.33 -8.45 0.00
N ARG A 98 3.32 -9.53 -0.79
CA ARG A 98 2.62 -9.61 -2.09
C ARG A 98 2.07 -11.02 -2.29
N ALA A 99 0.90 -11.11 -2.91
CA ALA A 99 0.32 -12.36 -3.38
C ALA A 99 1.23 -13.00 -4.43
N GLU A 100 1.19 -14.32 -4.50
CA GLU A 100 1.91 -15.12 -5.49
C GLU A 100 1.03 -15.44 -6.69
N TRP A 101 -0.27 -15.66 -6.43
CA TRP A 101 -1.25 -16.11 -7.42
C TRP A 101 -2.26 -15.04 -7.77
N ILE A 102 -2.51 -14.09 -6.85
CA ILE A 102 -3.52 -13.05 -7.03
C ILE A 102 -2.92 -11.82 -7.71
N ALA A 103 -3.60 -11.33 -8.76
CA ALA A 103 -3.29 -10.07 -9.42
C ALA A 103 -4.55 -9.27 -9.75
N LEU A 104 -4.43 -7.95 -9.72
CA LEU A 104 -5.41 -6.98 -10.17
C LEU A 104 -4.84 -6.28 -11.41
N ASP A 105 -5.48 -6.45 -12.56
CA ASP A 105 -5.12 -5.79 -13.81
C ASP A 105 -6.31 -4.92 -14.26
N PRO A 106 -6.19 -3.58 -14.33
CA PRO A 106 -7.32 -2.72 -14.70
C PRO A 106 -7.86 -3.00 -16.12
N ARG A 107 -7.09 -3.70 -16.97
CA ARG A 107 -7.49 -4.09 -18.33
C ARG A 107 -8.25 -5.41 -18.37
N VAL A 108 -8.27 -6.17 -17.28
CA VAL A 108 -8.94 -7.47 -17.16
C VAL A 108 -9.98 -7.39 -16.05
N ALA A 109 -11.23 -7.73 -16.35
CA ALA A 109 -12.32 -7.74 -15.36
C ALA A 109 -12.41 -6.44 -14.52
N PHE A 110 -12.05 -5.29 -15.11
CA PHE A 110 -12.03 -3.98 -14.46
C PHE A 110 -11.19 -3.94 -13.17
N GLY A 111 -10.09 -4.70 -13.11
CA GLY A 111 -9.21 -4.73 -11.94
C GLY A 111 -9.73 -5.57 -10.77
N ALA A 112 -10.73 -6.43 -11.01
CA ALA A 112 -11.12 -7.43 -10.02
C ALA A 112 -9.92 -8.31 -9.63
N PRO A 113 -9.82 -8.78 -8.37
CA PRO A 113 -8.79 -9.72 -7.98
C PRO A 113 -8.99 -11.08 -8.65
N MET A 114 -7.94 -11.56 -9.32
CA MET A 114 -7.97 -12.79 -10.12
C MET A 114 -6.83 -13.72 -9.71
N VAL A 115 -7.09 -15.03 -9.69
CA VAL A 115 -6.09 -16.08 -9.84
C VAL A 115 -6.16 -16.56 -11.28
N GLU A 116 -5.11 -16.31 -12.05
CA GLU A 116 -5.08 -16.51 -13.50
C GLU A 116 -6.29 -15.89 -14.23
N ARG A 117 -7.31 -16.70 -14.52
CA ARG A 117 -8.54 -16.34 -15.24
C ARG A 117 -9.80 -16.44 -14.38
N VAL A 118 -9.68 -16.77 -13.10
CA VAL A 118 -10.80 -16.97 -12.17
C VAL A 118 -10.79 -15.88 -11.11
N GLN A 119 -11.94 -15.28 -10.85
CA GLN A 119 -12.06 -14.27 -9.78
C GLN A 119 -11.95 -14.95 -8.41
N THR A 120 -11.18 -14.36 -7.49
CA THR A 120 -11.00 -14.89 -6.12
C THR A 120 -12.34 -15.13 -5.42
N ARG A 121 -13.31 -14.21 -5.59
CA ARG A 121 -14.68 -14.35 -5.06
C ARG A 121 -15.44 -15.58 -5.58
N VAL A 122 -15.12 -16.08 -6.77
CA VAL A 122 -15.77 -17.28 -7.33
C VAL A 122 -15.24 -18.52 -6.60
N LEU A 123 -13.93 -18.58 -6.35
CA LEU A 123 -13.31 -19.64 -5.57
C LEU A 123 -13.84 -19.64 -4.13
N ALA A 124 -13.91 -18.47 -3.50
CA ALA A 124 -14.47 -18.32 -2.16
C ALA A 124 -15.95 -18.68 -2.09
N PHE A 125 -16.74 -18.34 -3.11
CA PHE A 125 -18.15 -18.71 -3.17
C PHE A 125 -18.34 -20.23 -3.17
N ARG A 126 -17.59 -20.98 -3.98
CA ARG A 126 -17.65 -22.44 -4.03
C ARG A 126 -17.23 -23.09 -2.72
N TYR A 127 -16.12 -22.64 -2.15
CA TYR A 127 -15.65 -23.15 -0.87
C TYR A 127 -16.68 -22.90 0.26
N ASN A 128 -17.27 -21.70 0.30
CA ASN A 128 -18.34 -21.38 1.24
C ASN A 128 -19.63 -22.19 1.02
N ALA A 129 -19.82 -22.77 -0.18
CA ALA A 129 -20.91 -23.69 -0.48
C ALA A 129 -20.64 -25.13 0.00
N GLY A 130 -19.45 -25.39 0.58
CA GLY A 130 -19.06 -26.67 1.14
C GLY A 130 -18.28 -27.58 0.19
N GLU A 131 -17.77 -27.04 -0.92
CA GLU A 131 -16.88 -27.77 -1.83
C GLU A 131 -15.45 -27.81 -1.28
N GLU A 132 -14.76 -28.93 -1.48
CA GLU A 132 -13.39 -29.11 -1.00
C GLU A 132 -12.39 -28.30 -1.83
N LEU A 133 -11.32 -27.84 -1.19
CA LEU A 133 -10.31 -26.98 -1.83
C LEU A 133 -9.66 -27.66 -3.03
N GLU A 134 -9.32 -28.94 -2.89
CA GLU A 134 -8.68 -29.76 -3.92
C GLU A 134 -9.59 -29.95 -5.14
N GLU A 135 -10.90 -30.14 -4.93
CA GLU A 135 -11.88 -30.27 -6.01
C GLU A 135 -12.03 -28.95 -6.79
N ILE A 136 -12.11 -27.83 -6.07
CA ILE A 136 -12.15 -26.49 -6.70
C ILE A 136 -10.87 -26.25 -7.53
N ALA A 137 -9.71 -26.67 -7.02
CA ALA A 137 -8.43 -26.53 -7.70
C ALA A 137 -8.39 -27.36 -9.00
N GLU A 138 -8.82 -28.62 -8.94
CA GLU A 138 -8.88 -29.51 -10.09
C GLU A 138 -9.81 -28.97 -11.19
N ASP A 139 -11.01 -28.51 -10.83
CA ASP A 139 -12.00 -28.00 -11.78
C ASP A 139 -11.53 -26.79 -12.59
N TYR A 140 -10.76 -25.91 -11.95
CA TYR A 140 -10.22 -24.72 -12.60
C TYR A 140 -8.80 -24.93 -13.14
N GLY A 141 -8.22 -26.13 -12.98
CA GLY A 141 -6.83 -26.42 -13.36
C GLY A 141 -5.82 -25.55 -12.62
N LEU A 142 -6.13 -25.15 -11.38
CA LEU A 142 -5.30 -24.28 -10.55
C LEU A 142 -4.49 -25.11 -9.54
N PRO A 143 -3.32 -24.63 -9.12
CA PRO A 143 -2.63 -25.19 -7.96
C PRO A 143 -3.48 -25.03 -6.68
N PRO A 144 -3.54 -26.03 -5.79
CA PRO A 144 -4.24 -25.91 -4.51
C PRO A 144 -3.78 -24.71 -3.67
N GLU A 145 -2.50 -24.35 -3.74
CA GLU A 145 -1.93 -23.18 -3.06
C GLU A 145 -2.51 -21.87 -3.58
N ALA A 146 -2.85 -21.80 -4.87
CA ALA A 146 -3.47 -20.64 -5.49
C ALA A 146 -4.91 -20.45 -5.01
N VAL A 147 -5.66 -21.55 -4.89
CA VAL A 147 -7.01 -21.55 -4.31
C VAL A 147 -6.94 -21.14 -2.84
N ARG A 148 -6.04 -21.75 -2.05
CA ARG A 148 -5.82 -21.38 -0.65
C ARG A 148 -5.53 -19.89 -0.48
N GLU A 149 -4.60 -19.34 -1.26
CA GLU A 149 -4.25 -17.92 -1.19
C GLU A 149 -5.46 -17.02 -1.52
N ALA A 150 -6.29 -17.40 -2.51
CA ALA A 150 -7.53 -16.70 -2.82
C ALA A 150 -8.54 -16.71 -1.67
N LEU A 151 -8.68 -17.83 -0.96
CA LEU A 151 -9.58 -17.93 0.19
C LEU A 151 -9.12 -17.03 1.34
N VAL A 152 -7.82 -17.01 1.65
CA VAL A 152 -7.26 -16.11 2.66
C VAL A 152 -7.49 -14.64 2.28
N PHE A 153 -7.34 -14.30 0.99
CA PHE A 153 -7.57 -12.93 0.50
C PHE A 153 -9.04 -12.48 0.65
N GLU A 154 -10.00 -13.37 0.42
CA GLU A 154 -11.44 -13.09 0.59
C GLU A 154 -11.89 -13.12 2.06
N GLY A 155 -11.00 -13.47 3.00
CA GLY A 155 -11.31 -13.55 4.43
C GLY A 155 -12.06 -14.83 4.83
N THR A 156 -12.03 -15.85 3.98
CA THR A 156 -12.58 -17.17 4.27
C THR A 156 -11.59 -17.97 5.12
N ALA A 157 -12.08 -18.63 6.18
CA ALA A 157 -11.26 -19.54 6.98
C ALA A 157 -11.02 -20.84 6.19
N ALA A 158 -9.84 -20.94 5.59
CA ALA A 158 -9.34 -22.09 4.82
C ALA A 158 -8.14 -22.76 5.50
#